data_AF-A0A6S6TQC1-F1
#
_entry.id   AF-A0A6S6TQC1-F1
#
_cell.length_a   1.000
_cell.length_b   1.000
_cell.length_c   1.000
_cell.angle_alpha   90.00
_cell.angle_beta   90.00
_cell.angle_gamma   90.00
#
_symmetry.space_group_name_H-M   'P 1'
#
loop_
_entity.id
_entity.type
_entity.pdbx_description
1 polymer ?
#
loop_
_entity_poly.entity_id
_entity_poly.type
_entity_poly.pdbx_seq_one_letter_code
_entity_poly.pdbx_strand_id
1 'polypeptide(L)'
;MSNETKKWYQSVPDLLKALAVVITAITGLIIAIDKPSDNKETPPKEPSAQTSVFDGKYQGIRGYTDDDRRSPLNYCLKRYAFNATIENNKLTFKSDNRTFTGEVNSKGVVFINETDIWPQPKQGLIITGAIENAKMTSEYCGNGYFRLYKEK
;
A
#
# COMPACT_ATOMS: atom_id res chain seq x y z
N MET A 1 32.79 -17.73 -54.06
CA MET A 1 32.16 -16.46 -53.66
C MET A 1 31.80 -16.57 -52.19
N SER A 2 32.46 -15.76 -51.38
CA SER A 2 32.31 -15.64 -49.92
C SER A 2 31.37 -14.48 -49.61
N ASN A 3 30.50 -14.64 -48.60
CA ASN A 3 30.29 -13.69 -47.48
C ASN A 3 28.92 -13.95 -46.83
N GLU A 4 28.92 -14.43 -45.58
CA GLU A 4 28.92 -13.65 -44.33
C GLU A 4 27.50 -13.45 -43.78
N THR A 5 27.11 -14.34 -42.87
CA THR A 5 26.15 -14.08 -41.80
C THR A 5 26.76 -13.06 -40.84
N LYS A 6 26.35 -11.79 -40.94
CA LYS A 6 26.72 -10.74 -39.97
C LYS A 6 25.52 -10.27 -39.15
N LYS A 7 25.62 -10.57 -37.86
CA LYS A 7 24.85 -10.01 -36.74
C LYS A 7 24.83 -8.47 -36.84
N TRP A 8 23.63 -7.90 -36.83
CA TRP A 8 23.41 -6.46 -36.69
C TRP A 8 22.20 -6.24 -35.79
N TYR A 9 22.44 -6.10 -34.49
CA TYR A 9 21.84 -5.06 -33.66
C TYR A 9 22.59 -5.00 -32.32
N GLN A 10 23.72 -4.29 -32.36
CA GLN A 10 24.18 -3.52 -31.22
C GLN A 10 23.63 -2.10 -31.39
N SER A 11 23.14 -1.53 -30.28
CA SER A 11 23.07 -0.10 -29.92
C SER A 11 21.79 0.21 -29.14
N VAL A 12 21.76 -0.23 -27.89
CA VAL A 12 21.09 0.53 -26.83
C VAL A 12 22.12 0.70 -25.71
N PRO A 13 22.45 1.93 -25.29
CA PRO A 13 23.59 2.19 -24.42
C PRO A 13 23.43 1.64 -23.01
N ASP A 14 24.48 0.94 -22.57
CA ASP A 14 24.77 0.49 -21.20
C ASP A 14 24.88 1.67 -20.21
N LEU A 15 23.76 2.13 -19.67
CA LEU A 15 23.73 3.22 -18.67
C LEU A 15 22.88 2.91 -17.43
N LEU A 16 22.61 1.64 -17.13
CA LEU A 16 21.90 1.21 -15.91
C LEU A 16 22.56 0.01 -15.20
N LYS A 17 23.87 -0.16 -15.39
CA LYS A 17 24.70 -0.97 -14.49
C LYS A 17 25.73 -0.06 -13.85
N ALA A 18 25.55 0.15 -12.54
CA ALA A 18 26.39 0.88 -11.59
C ALA A 18 25.90 2.29 -11.24
N LEU A 19 25.06 2.37 -10.21
CA LEU A 19 25.31 3.33 -9.15
C LEU A 19 25.34 2.56 -7.82
N ALA A 20 26.55 2.41 -7.30
CA ALA A 20 26.84 1.81 -6.01
C ALA A 20 26.79 2.89 -4.91
N VAL A 21 26.16 2.55 -3.78
CA VAL A 21 26.49 3.06 -2.45
C VAL A 21 26.49 1.81 -1.56
N VAL A 22 27.60 1.07 -1.49
CA VAL A 22 28.72 1.26 -0.54
C VAL A 22 28.21 1.35 0.90
N ILE A 23 27.98 0.19 1.52
CA ILE A 23 28.13 0.06 2.97
C ILE A 23 29.46 -0.66 3.18
N THR A 24 30.42 0.13 3.60
CA THR A 24 31.79 -0.22 3.96
C THR A 24 31.84 -1.34 4.99
N ALA A 25 32.36 -2.50 4.59
CA ALA A 25 33.01 -3.44 5.48
C ALA A 25 34.28 -2.76 6.01
N ILE A 26 34.21 -2.23 7.23
CA ILE A 26 35.38 -1.67 7.92
C ILE A 26 36.18 -2.84 8.48
N THR A 27 37.37 -2.97 7.91
CA THR A 27 38.59 -3.56 8.46
C THR A 27 38.62 -3.62 10.00
N GLY A 28 38.38 -4.80 10.55
CA GLY A 28 38.81 -5.18 11.89
C GLY A 28 40.14 -5.92 11.81
N LEU A 29 41.26 -5.19 11.86
CA LEU A 29 42.54 -5.76 12.28
C LEU A 29 43.17 -4.82 13.29
N ILE A 30 42.92 -5.08 14.57
CA ILE A 30 43.79 -4.69 15.68
C ILE A 30 44.12 -5.98 16.41
N ILE A 31 45.39 -6.36 16.38
CA ILE A 31 45.95 -7.42 17.23
C ILE A 31 46.12 -6.81 18.62
N ALA A 32 45.43 -7.36 19.62
CA ALA A 32 45.81 -7.26 21.02
C ALA A 32 45.39 -8.55 21.74
N ILE A 33 46.37 -9.27 22.26
CA ILE A 33 46.24 -10.38 23.19
C ILE A 33 45.89 -9.77 24.56
N ASP A 34 44.75 -10.12 25.18
CA ASP A 34 44.66 -10.79 26.49
C ASP A 34 43.22 -10.78 27.08
N LYS A 35 42.90 -11.90 27.76
CA LYS A 35 41.81 -12.19 28.73
C LYS A 35 40.35 -12.44 28.27
N PRO A 36 39.67 -13.43 28.91
CA PRO A 36 38.25 -13.72 28.68
C PRO A 36 37.40 -12.67 29.40
N SER A 37 36.47 -12.03 28.68
CA SER A 37 35.50 -11.10 29.25
C SER A 37 34.09 -11.60 28.96
N ASP A 38 33.29 -11.70 30.01
CA ASP A 38 31.95 -12.26 30.05
C ASP A 38 31.03 -11.73 28.94
N ASN A 39 30.65 -12.61 28.00
CA ASN A 39 29.60 -12.32 27.03
C ASN A 39 28.24 -12.28 27.73
N LYS A 40 27.81 -11.09 28.15
CA LYS A 40 26.40 -10.82 28.42
C LYS A 40 25.72 -10.50 27.10
N GLU A 41 25.15 -11.51 26.47
CA GLU A 41 24.30 -11.36 25.28
C GLU A 41 23.25 -10.27 25.52
N THR A 42 23.28 -9.22 24.69
CA THR A 42 22.22 -8.22 24.67
C THR A 42 21.10 -8.79 23.80
N PRO A 43 19.84 -8.88 24.29
CA PRO A 43 18.77 -9.48 23.52
C PRO A 43 18.50 -8.68 22.22
N PRO A 44 18.07 -9.34 21.14
CA PRO A 44 17.77 -8.67 19.87
C PRO A 44 16.75 -7.56 20.08
N LYS A 45 17.07 -6.36 19.60
CA LYS A 45 16.15 -5.22 19.60
C LYS A 45 15.00 -5.53 18.63
N GLU A 46 13.90 -6.06 19.16
CA GLU A 46 12.64 -6.22 18.45
C GLU A 46 12.23 -4.87 17.84
N PRO A 47 11.83 -4.81 16.55
CA PRO A 47 11.31 -3.58 15.97
C PRO A 47 10.11 -3.13 16.79
N SER A 48 10.25 -2.00 17.50
CA SER A 48 9.14 -1.35 18.20
C SER A 48 7.98 -1.17 17.23
N ALA A 49 6.92 -1.97 17.37
CA ALA A 49 5.68 -1.81 16.64
C ALA A 49 5.10 -0.44 17.02
N GLN A 50 5.39 0.57 16.19
CA GLN A 50 4.86 1.90 16.39
C GLN A 50 3.38 1.85 16.02
N THR A 51 2.52 1.68 17.03
CA THR A 51 1.07 1.68 16.89
C THR A 51 0.63 2.94 16.17
N SER A 52 -0.15 2.79 15.09
CA SER A 52 -0.65 3.95 14.35
C SER A 52 -1.62 4.72 15.23
N VAL A 53 -1.57 6.05 15.21
CA VAL A 53 -2.54 6.90 15.90
C VAL A 53 -3.99 6.67 15.41
N PHE A 54 -4.12 6.09 14.20
CA PHE A 54 -5.40 5.73 13.59
C PHE A 54 -5.83 4.29 13.87
N ASP A 55 -5.07 3.49 14.61
CA ASP A 55 -5.50 2.13 14.93
C ASP A 55 -6.80 2.13 15.73
N GLY A 56 -7.67 1.16 15.44
CA GLY A 56 -8.97 0.99 16.08
C GLY A 56 -10.10 0.53 15.16
N LYS A 57 -11.31 0.50 15.72
CA LYS A 57 -12.55 0.16 15.02
C LYS A 57 -13.30 1.41 14.58
N TYR A 58 -13.97 1.32 13.44
CA TYR A 58 -14.63 2.44 12.78
C TYR A 58 -15.97 2.03 12.21
N GLN A 59 -16.91 2.97 12.27
CA GLN A 59 -18.10 2.99 11.44
C GLN A 59 -17.79 3.73 10.14
N GLY A 60 -18.22 3.19 9.01
CA GLY A 60 -17.89 3.72 7.70
C GLY A 60 -19.11 3.92 6.82
N ILE A 61 -19.03 4.94 5.96
CA ILE A 61 -19.97 5.14 4.86
C ILE A 61 -19.22 5.41 3.56
N ARG A 62 -19.72 4.83 2.48
CA ARG A 62 -19.29 5.15 1.11
C ARG A 62 -20.51 5.23 0.21
N GLY A 63 -20.39 5.89 -0.92
CA GLY A 63 -21.51 6.00 -1.85
C GLY A 63 -21.14 6.78 -3.10
N TYR A 64 -21.93 6.61 -4.15
CA TYR A 64 -21.73 7.31 -5.41
C TYR A 64 -22.59 8.58 -5.46
N THR A 65 -22.05 9.64 -6.05
CA THR A 65 -22.73 10.93 -6.18
C THR A 65 -23.35 11.12 -7.55
N ASP A 66 -22.73 10.57 -8.60
CA ASP A 66 -23.27 10.62 -9.96
C ASP A 66 -24.61 9.87 -10.04
N ASP A 67 -25.60 10.44 -10.72
CA ASP A 67 -26.91 9.84 -10.95
C ASP A 67 -26.89 8.86 -12.14
N ASP A 68 -27.82 7.91 -12.14
CA ASP A 68 -28.12 6.97 -13.23
C ASP A 68 -26.96 6.08 -13.75
N ARG A 69 -25.82 6.08 -13.06
CA ARG A 69 -24.70 5.16 -13.33
C ARG A 69 -25.04 3.75 -12.84
N ARG A 70 -24.64 2.75 -13.63
CA ARG A 70 -24.83 1.34 -13.30
C ARG A 70 -23.54 0.57 -13.52
N SER A 71 -23.24 -0.31 -12.57
CA SER A 71 -22.41 -1.48 -12.83
C SER A 71 -23.24 -2.46 -13.66
N PRO A 72 -22.64 -3.33 -14.51
CA PRO A 72 -23.38 -4.18 -15.46
C PRO A 72 -24.52 -5.01 -14.86
N LEU A 73 -24.50 -5.26 -13.54
CA LEU A 73 -25.48 -6.09 -12.85
C LEU A 73 -26.28 -5.34 -11.77
N ASN A 74 -25.89 -4.13 -11.36
CA ASN A 74 -26.49 -3.43 -10.22
C ASN A 74 -26.41 -1.92 -10.36
N TYR A 75 -27.42 -1.22 -9.81
CA TYR A 75 -27.34 0.23 -9.63
C TYR A 75 -26.27 0.57 -8.58
N CYS A 76 -25.52 1.62 -8.88
CA CYS A 76 -24.54 2.17 -7.95
C CYS A 76 -25.28 2.89 -6.82
N LEU A 77 -25.29 2.33 -5.60
CA LEU A 77 -26.07 2.92 -4.51
C LEU A 77 -25.45 4.22 -4.03
N LYS A 78 -26.33 5.16 -3.66
CA LYS A 78 -25.93 6.42 -3.03
C LYS A 78 -25.31 6.24 -1.66
N ARG A 79 -25.50 5.09 -1.01
CA ARG A 79 -24.97 4.82 0.33
C ARG A 79 -24.79 3.33 0.60
N TYR A 80 -23.61 2.97 1.09
CA TYR A 80 -23.26 1.70 1.71
C TYR A 80 -22.67 2.01 3.09
N ALA A 81 -23.23 1.41 4.14
CA ALA A 81 -22.68 1.47 5.49
C ALA A 81 -21.89 0.19 5.78
N PHE A 82 -20.81 0.30 6.56
CA PHE A 82 -19.94 -0.82 6.89
C PHE A 82 -19.17 -0.57 8.19
N ASN A 83 -18.63 -1.65 8.76
CA ASN A 83 -17.64 -1.58 9.83
C ASN A 83 -16.24 -1.73 9.23
N ALA A 84 -15.26 -1.04 9.81
CA ALA A 84 -13.88 -1.08 9.38
C ALA A 84 -12.93 -1.22 10.58
N THR A 85 -11.75 -1.74 10.31
CA THR A 85 -10.65 -1.82 11.27
C THR A 85 -9.41 -1.18 10.64
N ILE A 86 -8.65 -0.43 11.44
CA ILE A 86 -7.31 0.02 11.10
C ILE A 86 -6.34 -0.63 12.10
N GLU A 87 -5.36 -1.36 11.58
CA GLU A 87 -4.30 -2.00 12.35
C GLU A 87 -2.96 -1.81 11.63
N ASN A 88 -1.96 -1.23 12.30
CA ASN A 88 -0.63 -0.97 11.74
C ASN A 88 -0.70 -0.25 10.38
N ASN A 89 -1.53 0.80 10.30
CA ASN A 89 -1.82 1.57 9.09
C ASN A 89 -2.58 0.81 7.99
N LYS A 90 -2.93 -0.47 8.17
CA LYS A 90 -3.78 -1.20 7.24
C LYS A 90 -5.26 -1.01 7.57
N LEU A 91 -6.01 -0.49 6.62
CA LEU A 91 -7.47 -0.40 6.65
C LEU A 91 -8.07 -1.67 6.05
N THR A 92 -9.06 -2.25 6.73
CA THR A 92 -9.85 -3.39 6.22
C THR A 92 -11.33 -3.18 6.48
N PHE A 93 -12.18 -3.41 5.47
CA PHE A 93 -13.65 -3.43 5.62
C PHE A 93 -14.33 -4.27 4.54
N LYS A 94 -15.63 -4.53 4.71
CA LYS A 94 -16.47 -5.16 3.68
C LYS A 94 -17.58 -4.23 3.25
N SER A 95 -17.80 -4.11 1.95
CA SER A 95 -18.91 -3.36 1.35
C SER A 95 -19.28 -3.98 0.02
N ASP A 96 -20.57 -3.98 -0.33
CA ASP A 96 -21.05 -4.44 -1.64
C ASP A 96 -20.52 -5.84 -2.03
N ASN A 97 -20.54 -6.78 -1.08
CA ASN A 97 -20.00 -8.14 -1.21
C ASN A 97 -18.52 -8.22 -1.62
N ARG A 98 -17.75 -7.16 -1.36
CA ARG A 98 -16.29 -7.11 -1.55
C ARG A 98 -15.58 -6.81 -0.25
N THR A 99 -14.39 -7.36 -0.10
CA THR A 99 -13.42 -6.97 0.92
C THR A 99 -12.54 -5.88 0.34
N PHE A 100 -12.39 -4.79 1.06
CA PHE A 100 -11.46 -3.72 0.76
C PHE A 100 -10.33 -3.78 1.77
N THR A 101 -9.12 -3.75 1.27
CA THR A 101 -7.91 -3.47 2.04
C THR A 101 -7.35 -2.13 1.57
N GLY A 102 -6.49 -1.52 2.34
CA GLY A 102 -5.83 -0.27 1.95
C GLY A 102 -4.96 0.24 3.07
N GLU A 103 -4.48 1.47 2.90
CA GLU A 103 -3.54 2.08 3.84
C GLU A 103 -4.04 3.42 4.35
N VAL A 104 -3.71 3.73 5.60
CA VAL A 104 -3.89 5.04 6.22
C VAL A 104 -2.53 5.51 6.71
N ASN A 105 -2.02 6.58 6.13
CA ASN A 105 -0.72 7.10 6.54
C ASN A 105 -0.80 7.87 7.87
N SER A 106 0.35 8.32 8.38
CA SER A 106 0.45 9.07 9.63
C SER A 106 -0.29 10.42 9.63
N LYS A 107 -0.75 10.92 8.48
CA LYS A 107 -1.56 12.14 8.34
C LYS A 107 -3.06 11.85 8.24
N GLY A 108 -3.48 10.59 8.35
CA GLY A 108 -4.88 10.21 8.20
C GLY A 108 -5.37 10.21 6.77
N VAL A 109 -4.47 10.14 5.78
CA VAL A 109 -4.86 10.02 4.37
C VAL A 109 -5.04 8.54 4.04
N VAL A 110 -6.23 8.20 3.57
CA VAL A 110 -6.60 6.88 3.06
C VAL A 110 -6.10 6.74 1.62
N PHE A 111 -5.61 5.54 1.28
CA PHE A 111 -5.35 5.12 -0.09
C PHE A 111 -5.83 3.68 -0.29
N ILE A 112 -6.73 3.51 -1.24
CA ILE A 112 -7.23 2.22 -1.72
C ILE A 112 -7.31 2.31 -3.24
N ASN A 113 -6.78 1.32 -3.94
CA ASN A 113 -6.89 1.16 -5.37
C ASN A 113 -7.60 -0.17 -5.73
N GLU A 114 -7.68 -0.47 -7.02
CA GLU A 114 -8.35 -1.67 -7.51
C GLU A 114 -7.73 -2.98 -7.01
N THR A 115 -6.41 -3.03 -6.82
CA THR A 115 -5.67 -4.23 -6.39
C THR A 115 -5.90 -4.54 -4.92
N ASP A 116 -6.36 -3.56 -4.15
CA ASP A 116 -6.65 -3.74 -2.73
C ASP A 116 -8.07 -4.28 -2.48
N ILE A 117 -8.82 -4.62 -3.53
CA ILE A 117 -10.23 -5.01 -3.46
C ILE A 117 -10.39 -6.48 -3.89
N TRP A 118 -11.15 -7.25 -3.13
CA TRP A 118 -11.42 -8.66 -3.42
C TRP A 118 -12.92 -8.98 -3.40
N PRO A 119 -13.47 -9.69 -4.42
CA PRO A 119 -12.85 -9.97 -5.71
C PRO A 119 -12.47 -8.68 -6.45
N GLN A 120 -11.37 -8.73 -7.19
CA GLN A 120 -10.86 -7.56 -7.90
C GLN A 120 -11.88 -7.04 -8.90
N PRO A 121 -12.21 -5.73 -8.90
CA PRO A 121 -13.07 -5.16 -9.91
C PRO A 121 -12.38 -5.23 -11.27
N LYS A 122 -13.17 -5.44 -12.33
CA LYS A 122 -12.67 -5.44 -13.73
C LYS A 122 -12.24 -4.06 -14.24
N GLN A 123 -12.55 -3.02 -13.49
CA GLN A 123 -12.37 -1.62 -13.85
C GLN A 123 -11.88 -0.84 -12.63
N GLY A 124 -11.26 0.31 -12.89
CA GLY A 124 -10.64 1.13 -11.86
C GLY A 124 -11.61 1.56 -10.76
N LEU A 125 -11.16 1.39 -9.51
CA LEU A 125 -11.74 2.03 -8.33
C LEU A 125 -10.61 2.59 -7.48
N ILE A 126 -10.71 3.87 -7.12
CA ILE A 126 -9.74 4.56 -6.27
C ILE A 126 -10.49 5.27 -5.15
N ILE A 127 -9.98 5.16 -3.93
CA ILE A 127 -10.39 5.96 -2.77
C ILE A 127 -9.15 6.66 -2.23
N THR A 128 -9.19 7.99 -2.16
CA THR A 128 -8.09 8.76 -1.60
C THR A 128 -8.54 10.08 -0.98
N GLY A 129 -7.86 10.47 0.10
CA GLY A 129 -8.12 11.71 0.84
C GLY A 129 -8.14 11.48 2.34
N ALA A 130 -8.52 12.51 3.11
CA ALA A 130 -8.60 12.43 4.55
C ALA A 130 -9.63 11.39 5.01
N ILE A 131 -9.33 10.68 6.10
CA ILE A 131 -10.13 9.58 6.64
C ILE A 131 -11.59 9.94 6.91
N GLU A 132 -11.87 11.17 7.32
CA GLU A 132 -13.22 11.69 7.57
C GLU A 132 -13.97 12.11 6.30
N ASN A 133 -13.28 12.32 5.17
CA ASN A 133 -13.88 12.81 3.92
C ASN A 133 -13.02 12.52 2.68
N ALA A 134 -12.78 11.26 2.37
CA ALA A 134 -12.04 10.84 1.20
C ALA A 134 -12.92 10.86 -0.06
N LYS A 135 -12.31 11.18 -1.20
CA LYS A 135 -12.94 11.07 -2.51
C LYS A 135 -12.86 9.62 -2.99
N MET A 136 -13.95 9.14 -3.58
CA MET A 136 -13.96 7.89 -4.32
C MET A 136 -14.20 8.17 -5.81
N THR A 137 -13.55 7.41 -6.69
CA THR A 137 -13.83 7.38 -8.13
C THR A 137 -13.92 5.93 -8.59
N SER A 138 -14.91 5.61 -9.42
CA SER A 138 -15.06 4.33 -10.11
C SER A 138 -15.34 4.58 -11.58
N GLU A 139 -14.73 3.80 -12.47
CA GLU A 139 -15.00 3.93 -13.91
C GLU A 139 -16.44 3.56 -14.29
N TYR A 140 -17.06 2.60 -13.59
CA TYR A 140 -18.47 2.24 -13.77
C TYR A 140 -19.42 3.28 -13.14
N CYS A 141 -19.17 3.59 -11.86
CA CYS A 141 -20.15 4.30 -11.03
C CYS A 141 -19.89 5.81 -10.91
N GLY A 142 -18.81 6.33 -11.49
CA GLY A 142 -18.46 7.73 -11.44
C GLY A 142 -17.88 8.17 -10.09
N ASN A 143 -18.16 9.41 -9.70
CA ASN A 143 -17.64 9.98 -8.46
C ASN A 143 -18.40 9.46 -7.23
N GLY A 144 -17.74 9.54 -6.08
CA GLY A 144 -18.32 9.19 -4.80
C GLY A 144 -17.54 9.71 -3.61
N TYR A 145 -17.97 9.27 -2.44
CA TYR A 145 -17.38 9.65 -1.15
C TYR A 145 -17.06 8.41 -0.31
N PHE A 146 -16.15 8.58 0.64
CA PHE A 146 -15.78 7.59 1.66
C PHE A 146 -15.47 8.31 2.96
N ARG A 147 -16.02 7.84 4.08
CA ARG A 147 -15.82 8.44 5.41
C ARG A 147 -15.76 7.36 6.48
N LEU A 148 -14.84 7.52 7.42
CA LEU A 148 -14.75 6.71 8.64
C LEU A 148 -14.96 7.57 9.88
N TYR A 149 -15.65 7.00 10.87
CA TYR A 149 -15.90 7.59 12.18
C TYR A 149 -15.43 6.61 13.23
N LYS A 150 -14.51 7.03 14.10
CA LYS A 150 -13.96 6.18 15.14
C LYS A 150 -15.06 5.75 16.11
N GLU A 151 -15.14 4.46 16.41
CA GLU A 151 -16.03 3.98 17.48
C GLU A 151 -15.53 4.53 18.82
N LYS A 152 -16.48 4.97 19.65
CA LYS A 152 -16.20 5.53 20.98
C LYS A 152 -16.00 4.43 22.00
#